data_AF-A0A3Q1IW60-F1
#
_entry.id   AF-A0A3Q1IW60-F1
#
_cell.length_a   1.000
_cell.length_b   1.000
_cell.length_c   1.000
_cell.angle_alpha   90.00
_cell.angle_beta   90.00
_cell.angle_gamma   90.00
#
_symmetry.space_group_name_H-M   'P 1'
#
loop_
_entity.id
_entity.type
_entity.pdbx_description
1 polymer ?
#
loop_
_entity_poly.entity_id
_entity_poly.type
_entity_poly.pdbx_seq_one_letter_code
_entity_poly.pdbx_strand_id
1 'polypeptide(L)'
;MTPVFLLLLLLSVDLIFPVVLCVTRISNFLIYGDIKPNSKRNADPCTATGCKWPKSGSYVYVPVVISSDFTEEESNTIIGGLVSFHQSTCIRFVWMTNHVDFLYFFPGTGCWSYLGRQEGGQVISLQKNGCVYINTVQHEVLHALGFHHEHARSDRDSYVNVNLQNVQPGYESNFDKVQTNNLGTPYDFQSVMHYPNNAFSQNGQPTITAKSDPNLVLGGAAQMSSNDIARVNRLYQC
;
A
#
# COMPACT_ATOMS: atom_id res chain seq x y z
N MET A 1 2.80 15.59 68.10
CA MET A 1 3.50 16.00 66.87
C MET A 1 3.05 15.07 65.74
N THR A 2 2.06 15.51 64.96
CA THR A 2 1.88 15.12 63.54
C THR A 2 3.00 15.78 62.70
N PRO A 3 3.23 15.47 61.40
CA PRO A 3 2.53 14.54 60.50
C PRO A 3 3.42 13.64 59.59
N VAL A 4 2.73 12.71 58.93
CA VAL A 4 2.90 12.19 57.56
C VAL A 4 3.89 12.96 56.67
N PHE A 5 4.88 12.27 56.10
CA PHE A 5 5.63 12.75 54.92
C PHE A 5 5.15 12.02 53.66
N LEU A 6 4.29 12.73 52.95
CA LEU A 6 3.92 12.55 51.56
C LEU A 6 5.09 13.03 50.70
N LEU A 7 5.71 12.18 49.88
CA LEU A 7 6.70 12.61 48.90
C LEU A 7 6.05 12.67 47.51
N LEU A 8 5.72 13.89 47.10
CA LEU A 8 5.27 14.29 45.77
C LEU A 8 6.22 15.42 45.32
N LEU A 9 6.99 15.19 44.25
CA LEU A 9 7.66 16.18 43.39
C LEU A 9 8.13 15.40 42.14
N LEU A 10 7.35 15.38 41.06
CA LEU A 10 7.27 16.36 39.97
C LEU A 10 8.43 16.23 38.95
N LEU A 11 8.01 15.81 37.74
CA LEU A 11 8.44 16.27 36.42
C LEU A 11 9.91 16.09 36.03
N SER A 12 10.19 15.00 35.31
CA SER A 12 11.07 15.06 34.15
C SER A 12 10.25 14.74 32.89
N VAL A 13 10.02 15.79 32.13
CA VAL A 13 9.39 15.79 30.81
C VAL A 13 10.41 15.26 29.80
N ASP A 14 9.90 14.56 28.78
CA ASP A 14 10.51 14.31 27.47
C ASP A 14 11.72 13.37 27.35
N LEU A 15 11.41 12.08 27.27
CA LEU A 15 12.23 11.08 26.54
C LEU A 15 11.39 10.28 25.52
N ILE A 16 10.43 10.94 24.85
CA ILE A 16 9.72 10.38 23.68
C ILE A 16 10.13 11.13 22.41
N PHE A 17 11.43 11.21 22.12
CA PHE A 17 11.91 11.70 20.82
C PHE A 17 13.17 10.93 20.39
N PRO A 18 12.99 9.67 19.95
CA PRO A 18 13.66 9.27 18.71
C PRO A 18 12.74 8.53 17.72
N VAL A 19 11.53 8.11 18.13
CA VAL A 19 10.66 7.28 17.26
C VAL A 19 9.93 8.12 16.21
N VAL A 20 9.54 9.36 16.55
CA VAL A 20 8.80 10.26 15.64
C VAL A 20 9.67 10.78 14.47
N LEU A 21 10.98 10.93 14.68
CA LEU A 21 11.91 11.43 13.65
C LEU A 21 12.27 10.37 12.58
N CYS A 22 12.14 9.08 12.89
CA CYS A 22 12.44 8.02 11.93
C CYS A 22 11.26 7.77 10.97
N VAL A 23 10.02 7.79 11.48
CA VAL A 23 8.79 7.61 10.68
C VAL A 23 8.60 8.76 9.68
N THR A 24 8.93 10.00 10.07
CA THR A 24 8.81 11.20 9.22
C THR A 24 9.84 11.27 8.08
N ARG A 25 10.97 10.56 8.14
CA ARG A 25 12.00 10.63 7.09
C ARG A 25 11.67 9.84 5.83
N ILE A 26 10.90 8.75 5.94
CA ILE A 26 10.56 7.90 4.77
C ILE A 26 9.29 8.40 4.08
N SER A 27 8.31 8.92 4.84
CA SER A 27 7.06 9.45 4.28
C SER A 27 7.29 10.58 3.27
N ASN A 28 8.32 11.40 3.47
CA ASN A 28 8.64 12.52 2.58
C ASN A 28 9.11 12.10 1.16
N PHE A 29 9.41 10.82 0.94
CA PHE A 29 9.84 10.31 -0.38
C PHE A 29 8.82 9.39 -1.06
N LEU A 30 7.76 9.00 -0.35
CA LEU A 30 6.69 8.15 -0.89
C LEU A 30 5.56 9.04 -1.41
N ILE A 31 5.14 8.81 -2.64
CA ILE A 31 3.93 9.43 -3.18
C ILE A 31 2.74 8.58 -2.74
N TYR A 32 1.61 9.22 -2.44
CA TYR A 32 0.45 8.49 -1.92
C TYR A 32 0.81 7.62 -0.69
N GLY A 33 1.77 8.03 0.14
CA GLY A 33 2.11 7.35 1.39
C GLY A 33 2.90 6.04 1.29
N ASP A 34 2.71 5.24 0.24
CA ASP A 34 3.21 3.86 0.11
C ASP A 34 3.73 3.52 -1.30
N ILE A 35 3.66 4.44 -2.27
CA ILE A 35 4.23 4.24 -3.59
C ILE A 35 5.59 4.92 -3.67
N LYS A 36 6.64 4.14 -3.90
CA LYS A 36 7.98 4.67 -4.15
C LYS A 36 8.09 5.13 -5.60
N PRO A 37 8.36 6.42 -5.88
CA PRO A 37 8.53 6.91 -7.24
C PRO A 37 9.80 6.31 -7.87
N ASN A 38 9.74 6.01 -9.16
CA ASN A 38 10.92 5.63 -9.93
C ASN A 38 11.56 6.89 -10.53
N SER A 39 12.74 7.27 -10.05
CA SER A 39 13.48 8.47 -10.50
C SER A 39 13.98 8.40 -11.95
N LYS A 40 13.95 7.23 -12.59
CA LYS A 40 14.33 7.06 -14.00
C LYS A 40 13.18 7.29 -14.99
N ARG A 41 11.94 7.46 -14.52
CA ARG A 41 10.75 7.63 -15.36
C ARG A 41 10.02 8.92 -14.99
N ASN A 42 10.03 9.91 -15.88
CA ASN A 42 9.51 11.26 -15.60
C ASN A 42 8.22 11.64 -16.37
N ALA A 43 7.71 10.79 -17.26
CA ALA A 43 6.54 11.07 -18.10
C ALA A 43 5.72 9.81 -18.41
N ASP A 44 5.42 8.99 -17.39
CA ASP A 44 4.97 7.62 -17.64
C ASP A 44 3.74 7.17 -16.81
N PRO A 45 2.57 7.00 -17.43
CA PRO A 45 1.55 6.10 -16.91
C PRO A 45 2.00 4.64 -17.09
N CYS A 46 2.74 4.15 -16.09
CA CYS A 46 3.42 2.85 -15.98
C CYS A 46 2.81 1.70 -16.82
N THR A 47 1.52 1.40 -16.64
CA THR A 47 0.87 0.23 -17.26
C THR A 47 0.51 0.43 -18.74
N ALA A 48 0.54 1.66 -19.25
CA ALA A 48 0.31 1.97 -20.65
C ALA A 48 1.58 1.91 -21.52
N THR A 49 2.77 1.86 -20.90
CA THR A 49 4.07 2.12 -21.57
C THR A 49 5.10 0.99 -21.40
N GLY A 50 4.79 -0.05 -20.62
CA GLY A 50 5.63 -1.27 -20.56
C GLY A 50 6.09 -1.70 -19.17
N CYS A 51 5.59 -1.12 -18.09
CA CYS A 51 5.95 -1.55 -16.74
C CYS A 51 5.22 -2.82 -16.25
N LYS A 52 4.43 -3.49 -17.10
CA LYS A 52 3.77 -4.74 -16.70
C LYS A 52 4.82 -5.86 -16.53
N TRP A 53 4.53 -6.82 -15.66
CA TRP A 53 5.25 -8.08 -15.64
C TRP A 53 4.97 -8.87 -16.94
N PRO A 54 5.99 -9.50 -17.55
CA PRO A 54 5.81 -10.18 -18.82
C PRO A 54 4.92 -11.42 -18.66
N LYS A 55 4.01 -11.60 -19.62
CA LYS A 55 3.19 -12.79 -19.72
C LYS A 55 3.90 -13.85 -20.57
N SER A 56 3.91 -15.09 -20.10
CA SER A 56 4.43 -16.25 -20.83
C SER A 56 3.34 -17.33 -20.92
N GLY A 57 2.83 -17.54 -22.14
CA GLY A 57 1.68 -18.40 -22.36
C GLY A 57 0.45 -17.89 -21.60
N SER A 58 -0.17 -18.76 -20.80
CA SER A 58 -1.37 -18.42 -20.02
C SER A 58 -1.09 -17.67 -18.72
N TYR A 59 0.17 -17.60 -18.27
CA TYR A 59 0.53 -17.11 -16.93
C TYR A 59 1.51 -15.94 -16.96
N VAL A 60 1.50 -15.17 -15.88
CA VAL A 60 2.50 -14.13 -15.59
C VAL A 60 3.31 -14.62 -14.42
N TYR A 61 4.58 -14.94 -14.66
CA TYR A 61 5.48 -15.44 -13.61
C TYR A 61 6.22 -14.26 -12.99
N VAL A 62 6.04 -14.06 -11.69
CA VAL A 62 6.68 -13.01 -10.89
C VAL A 62 7.67 -13.67 -9.93
N PRO A 63 8.98 -13.59 -10.18
CA PRO A 63 9.97 -14.17 -9.29
C PRO A 63 10.03 -13.42 -7.96
N VAL A 64 10.17 -14.13 -6.84
CA VAL A 64 10.21 -13.56 -5.49
C VAL A 64 11.36 -14.09 -4.65
N VAL A 65 11.82 -13.25 -3.73
CA VAL A 65 12.72 -13.57 -2.62
C VAL A 65 12.11 -12.98 -1.35
N ILE A 66 12.09 -13.74 -0.27
CA ILE A 66 11.68 -13.26 1.07
C ILE A 66 12.91 -13.23 1.95
N SER A 67 13.17 -12.08 2.61
CA SER A 67 14.30 -11.93 3.53
C SER A 67 14.24 -12.98 4.64
N SER A 68 15.41 -13.55 4.99
CA SER A 68 15.57 -14.44 6.15
C SER A 68 15.36 -13.75 7.49
N ASP A 69 15.23 -12.42 7.50
CA ASP A 69 14.98 -11.63 8.72
C ASP A 69 13.50 -11.67 9.18
N PHE A 70 12.61 -12.18 8.33
CA PHE A 70 11.24 -12.53 8.73
C PHE A 70 11.25 -13.85 9.52
N THR A 71 10.38 -13.95 10.52
CA THR A 71 10.11 -15.24 11.18
C THR A 71 9.44 -16.21 10.20
N GLU A 72 9.37 -17.48 10.57
CA GLU A 72 8.63 -18.48 9.81
C GLU A 72 7.14 -18.11 9.67
N GLU A 73 6.51 -17.63 10.75
CA GLU A 73 5.12 -17.17 10.75
C GLU A 73 4.89 -15.96 9.83
N GLU A 74 5.79 -14.98 9.88
CA GLU A 74 5.76 -13.81 8.99
C GLU A 74 5.94 -14.24 7.53
N SER A 75 6.89 -15.13 7.26
CA SER A 75 7.13 -15.69 5.92
C SER A 75 5.91 -16.45 5.40
N ASN A 76 5.26 -17.25 6.24
CA ASN A 76 4.03 -17.96 5.90
C ASN A 76 2.88 -17.00 5.59
N THR A 77 2.80 -15.88 6.29
CA THR A 77 1.80 -14.83 6.00
C THR A 77 2.07 -14.17 4.63
N ILE A 78 3.33 -13.83 4.33
CA ILE A 78 3.72 -13.29 3.02
C ILE A 78 3.37 -14.30 1.91
N ILE A 79 3.76 -15.57 2.08
CA ILE A 79 3.45 -16.66 1.13
C ILE A 79 1.94 -16.81 0.96
N GLY A 80 1.16 -16.77 2.04
CA GLY A 80 -0.31 -16.83 1.97
C GLY A 80 -0.89 -15.69 1.13
N GLY A 81 -0.38 -14.46 1.30
CA GLY A 81 -0.76 -13.31 0.49
C GLY A 81 -0.45 -13.51 -0.99
N LEU A 82 0.75 -14.03 -1.31
CA LEU A 82 1.15 -14.34 -2.69
C LEU A 82 0.30 -15.44 -3.33
N VAL A 83 0.11 -16.57 -2.64
CA VAL A 83 -0.63 -17.72 -3.16
C VAL A 83 -2.11 -17.41 -3.36
N SER A 84 -2.68 -16.45 -2.62
CA SER A 84 -4.07 -16.02 -2.82
C SER A 84 -4.39 -15.56 -4.26
N PHE A 85 -3.41 -15.00 -4.98
CA PHE A 85 -3.58 -14.60 -6.38
C PHE A 85 -3.74 -15.81 -7.32
N HIS A 86 -3.24 -16.99 -6.95
CA HIS A 86 -3.18 -18.14 -7.85
C HIS A 86 -4.58 -18.70 -8.17
N GLN A 87 -5.53 -18.52 -7.24
CA GLN A 87 -6.88 -19.08 -7.31
C GLN A 87 -7.78 -18.34 -8.30
N SER A 88 -7.54 -17.04 -8.50
CA SER A 88 -8.48 -16.15 -9.19
C SER A 88 -7.84 -15.33 -10.30
N THR A 89 -6.52 -15.44 -10.48
CA THR A 89 -5.78 -14.73 -11.52
C THR A 89 -4.77 -15.62 -12.23
N CYS A 90 -4.20 -15.13 -13.34
CA CYS A 90 -3.08 -15.77 -14.03
C CYS A 90 -1.69 -15.37 -13.47
N ILE A 91 -1.62 -14.63 -12.36
CA ILE A 91 -0.36 -14.29 -11.71
C ILE A 91 0.17 -15.51 -10.93
N ARG A 92 1.44 -15.84 -11.12
CA ARG A 92 2.14 -16.95 -10.47
C ARG A 92 3.44 -16.45 -9.85
N PHE A 93 3.51 -16.51 -8.54
CA PHE A 93 4.75 -16.22 -7.81
C PHE A 93 5.63 -17.46 -7.80
N VAL A 94 6.90 -17.29 -8.18
CA VAL A 94 7.89 -18.37 -8.24
C VAL A 94 9.13 -17.96 -7.48
N TRP A 95 9.82 -18.92 -6.86
CA TRP A 95 11.08 -18.60 -6.18
C TRP A 95 12.13 -18.15 -7.21
N MET A 96 12.77 -17.03 -6.91
CA MET A 96 13.82 -16.48 -7.76
C MET A 96 15.03 -17.42 -7.78
N THR A 97 15.51 -17.73 -8.99
CA THR A 97 16.76 -18.46 -9.23
C THR A 97 17.76 -17.59 -10.02
N ASN A 98 17.57 -17.45 -11.33
CA ASN A 98 18.45 -16.69 -12.24
C ASN A 98 17.69 -15.57 -12.97
N HIS A 99 16.69 -14.99 -12.32
CA HIS A 99 15.85 -13.95 -12.93
C HIS A 99 16.47 -12.57 -12.70
N VAL A 100 16.43 -11.72 -13.74
CA VAL A 100 16.89 -10.32 -13.65
C VAL A 100 15.89 -9.50 -12.84
N ASP A 101 14.60 -9.58 -13.19
CA ASP A 101 13.52 -8.87 -12.52
C ASP A 101 12.86 -9.77 -11.49
N PHE A 102 12.76 -9.29 -10.24
CA PHE A 102 12.15 -10.03 -9.14
C PHE A 102 11.68 -9.09 -8.02
N LEU A 103 10.76 -9.56 -7.18
CA LEU A 103 10.34 -8.89 -5.95
C LEU A 103 11.18 -9.39 -4.77
N TYR A 104 11.77 -8.47 -4.00
CA TYR A 104 12.44 -8.77 -2.73
C TYR A 104 11.65 -8.20 -1.56
N PHE A 105 11.03 -9.08 -0.77
CA PHE A 105 10.32 -8.71 0.45
C PHE A 105 11.32 -8.60 1.60
N PHE A 106 11.36 -7.45 2.27
CA PHE A 106 12.28 -7.21 3.38
C PHE A 106 11.61 -6.42 4.53
N PRO A 107 12.08 -6.57 5.77
CA PRO A 107 11.51 -5.91 6.94
C PRO A 107 11.95 -4.45 7.06
N GLY A 108 11.60 -3.63 6.07
CA GLY A 108 11.86 -2.19 6.08
C GLY A 108 10.92 -1.42 7.03
N THR A 109 11.05 -0.10 7.04
CA THR A 109 10.12 0.78 7.76
C THR A 109 8.96 1.16 6.85
N GLY A 110 7.74 1.07 7.38
CA GLY A 110 6.51 1.24 6.63
C GLY A 110 6.18 0.08 5.68
N CYS A 111 5.00 0.17 5.08
CA CYS A 111 4.52 -0.70 4.03
C CYS A 111 4.58 0.10 2.73
N TRP A 112 5.35 -0.36 1.75
CA TRP A 112 5.45 0.34 0.46
C TRP A 112 6.05 -0.54 -0.63
N SER A 113 5.75 -0.14 -1.87
CA SER A 113 6.17 -0.83 -3.08
C SER A 113 6.44 0.16 -4.21
N TYR A 114 7.05 -0.29 -5.29
CA TYR A 114 7.08 0.46 -6.54
C TYR A 114 5.80 0.20 -7.33
N LEU A 115 5.41 1.15 -8.16
CA LEU A 115 4.34 0.92 -9.12
C LEU A 115 4.87 0.15 -10.34
N GLY A 116 4.35 -1.06 -10.56
CA GLY A 116 4.70 -1.95 -11.66
C GLY A 116 6.09 -2.60 -11.55
N ARG A 117 6.47 -3.30 -12.61
CA ARG A 117 7.80 -3.90 -12.81
C ARG A 117 8.86 -2.82 -13.06
N GLN A 118 9.93 -2.92 -12.29
CA GLN A 118 11.15 -2.12 -12.44
C GLN A 118 12.20 -2.91 -13.21
N GLU A 119 13.31 -2.25 -13.57
CA GLU A 119 14.47 -2.93 -14.14
C GLU A 119 15.31 -3.55 -13.02
N GLY A 120 15.48 -4.87 -13.05
CA GLY A 120 16.19 -5.61 -12.02
C GLY A 120 15.33 -5.96 -10.80
N GLY A 121 16.00 -6.40 -9.72
CA GLY A 121 15.34 -6.65 -8.44
C GLY A 121 14.72 -5.38 -7.86
N GLN A 122 13.44 -5.43 -7.50
CA GLN A 122 12.73 -4.36 -6.80
C GLN A 122 12.27 -4.81 -5.43
N VAL A 123 12.31 -3.90 -4.47
CA VAL A 123 11.96 -4.20 -3.09
C VAL A 123 10.49 -3.94 -2.79
N ILE A 124 9.93 -4.72 -1.88
CA ILE A 124 8.67 -4.45 -1.18
C ILE A 124 9.00 -4.40 0.32
N SER A 125 8.74 -3.26 0.95
CA SER A 125 8.95 -3.08 2.38
C SER A 125 7.73 -3.55 3.14
N LEU A 126 7.92 -4.47 4.08
CA LEU A 126 6.89 -4.89 5.02
C LEU A 126 7.44 -4.79 6.44
N GLN A 127 7.14 -3.70 7.13
CA GLN A 127 7.51 -3.53 8.53
C GLN A 127 6.96 -4.66 9.41
N LYS A 128 7.87 -5.27 10.19
CA LYS A 128 7.51 -6.26 11.23
C LYS A 128 6.58 -5.60 12.25
N ASN A 129 5.57 -6.35 12.72
CA ASN A 129 4.53 -5.85 13.63
C ASN A 129 3.75 -4.62 13.09
N GLY A 130 3.50 -4.56 11.79
CA GLY A 130 2.70 -3.47 11.21
C GLY A 130 2.21 -3.72 9.78
N CYS A 131 2.97 -4.44 8.96
CA CYS A 131 2.65 -4.67 7.55
C CYS A 131 2.50 -6.15 7.16
N VAL A 132 2.87 -7.07 8.05
CA VAL A 132 2.87 -8.51 7.71
C VAL A 132 1.47 -9.10 7.93
N TYR A 133 0.54 -8.67 7.08
CA TYR A 133 -0.85 -9.12 7.03
C TYR A 133 -1.22 -9.45 5.58
N ILE A 134 -2.16 -10.38 5.38
CA ILE A 134 -2.56 -10.85 4.04
C ILE A 134 -3.01 -9.69 3.14
N ASN A 135 -3.88 -8.81 3.66
CA ASN A 135 -4.37 -7.65 2.91
C ASN A 135 -3.26 -6.66 2.55
N THR A 136 -2.34 -6.37 3.47
CA THR A 136 -1.20 -5.49 3.20
C THR A 136 -0.27 -6.09 2.16
N VAL A 137 0.04 -7.40 2.25
CA VAL A 137 0.85 -8.09 1.24
C VAL A 137 0.17 -8.01 -0.14
N GLN A 138 -1.14 -8.24 -0.21
CA GLN A 138 -1.90 -8.09 -1.45
C GLN A 138 -1.85 -6.66 -1.99
N HIS A 139 -1.98 -5.65 -1.12
CA HIS A 139 -1.91 -4.23 -1.48
C HIS A 139 -0.57 -3.87 -2.12
N GLU A 140 0.54 -4.19 -1.46
CA GLU A 140 1.89 -3.87 -1.97
C GLU A 140 2.24 -4.64 -3.25
N VAL A 141 1.71 -5.86 -3.38
CA VAL A 141 1.85 -6.66 -4.59
C VAL A 141 1.01 -6.07 -5.73
N LEU A 142 -0.19 -5.56 -5.47
CA LEU A 142 -1.00 -4.87 -6.48
C LEU A 142 -0.30 -3.60 -6.98
N HIS A 143 0.36 -2.85 -6.10
CA HIS A 143 1.27 -1.77 -6.53
C HIS A 143 2.36 -2.30 -7.46
N ALA A 144 3.07 -3.36 -7.08
CA ALA A 144 4.11 -3.97 -7.90
C ALA A 144 3.58 -4.55 -9.24
N LEU A 145 2.29 -4.87 -9.32
CA LEU A 145 1.60 -5.28 -10.54
C LEU A 145 1.12 -4.10 -11.41
N GLY A 146 1.16 -2.87 -10.88
CA GLY A 146 0.87 -1.63 -11.60
C GLY A 146 -0.46 -0.95 -11.23
N PHE A 147 -1.06 -1.30 -10.09
CA PHE A 147 -2.30 -0.69 -9.63
C PHE A 147 -2.05 0.48 -8.68
N HIS A 148 -2.72 1.61 -8.94
CA HIS A 148 -2.79 2.74 -8.01
C HIS A 148 -3.93 2.54 -7.00
N HIS A 149 -3.97 3.40 -5.99
CA HIS A 149 -5.08 3.45 -5.04
C HIS A 149 -6.41 3.77 -5.68
N GLU A 150 -7.48 3.24 -5.09
CA GLU A 150 -8.84 3.43 -5.57
C GLU A 150 -9.32 4.88 -5.44
N HIS A 151 -8.96 5.56 -4.35
CA HIS A 151 -9.35 6.96 -4.12
C HIS A 151 -8.65 7.94 -5.07
N ALA A 152 -7.60 7.49 -5.76
CA ALA A 152 -6.86 8.28 -6.74
C ALA A 152 -7.45 8.17 -8.16
N ARG A 153 -8.50 7.36 -8.38
CA ARG A 153 -9.10 7.22 -9.71
C ARG A 153 -9.54 8.56 -10.32
N SER A 154 -9.48 8.65 -11.64
CA SER A 154 -9.89 9.84 -12.40
C SER A 154 -11.35 10.24 -12.18
N ASP A 155 -12.22 9.26 -11.89
CA ASP A 155 -13.67 9.41 -11.66
C ASP A 155 -14.08 9.48 -10.18
N ARG A 156 -13.12 9.46 -9.23
CA ARG A 156 -13.39 9.34 -7.78
C ARG A 156 -14.32 10.41 -7.22
N ASP A 157 -14.30 11.63 -7.79
CA ASP A 157 -15.15 12.74 -7.34
C ASP A 157 -16.65 12.47 -7.55
N SER A 158 -17.03 11.44 -8.31
CA SER A 158 -18.43 11.01 -8.40
C SER A 158 -18.88 10.17 -7.19
N TYR A 159 -17.93 9.65 -6.41
CA TYR A 159 -18.16 8.61 -5.39
C TYR A 159 -17.77 9.06 -3.98
N VAL A 160 -16.71 9.86 -3.85
CA VAL A 160 -16.19 10.32 -2.55
C VAL A 160 -16.02 11.84 -2.49
N ASN A 161 -16.05 12.37 -1.28
CA ASN A 161 -15.56 13.71 -0.96
C ASN A 161 -14.17 13.59 -0.33
N VAL A 162 -13.24 14.44 -0.76
CA VAL A 162 -11.95 14.63 -0.07
C VAL A 162 -12.01 15.89 0.77
N ASN A 163 -11.88 15.73 2.08
CA ASN A 163 -11.96 16.79 3.07
C ASN A 163 -10.55 17.31 3.39
N LEU A 164 -9.96 18.09 2.46
CA LEU A 164 -8.58 18.58 2.60
C LEU A 164 -8.33 19.39 3.88
N GLN A 165 -9.35 20.03 4.45
CA GLN A 165 -9.26 20.73 5.74
C GLN A 165 -8.92 19.80 6.93
N ASN A 166 -9.16 18.49 6.79
CA ASN A 166 -8.82 17.49 7.80
C ASN A 166 -7.47 16.81 7.54
N VAL A 167 -6.82 17.10 6.40
CA VAL A 167 -5.53 16.50 6.02
C VAL A 167 -4.39 17.22 6.74
N GLN A 168 -3.36 16.47 7.13
CA GLN A 168 -2.11 17.02 7.67
C GLN A 168 -1.45 17.96 6.66
N PRO A 169 -1.02 19.16 7.07
CA PRO A 169 -0.34 20.09 6.19
C PRO A 169 0.89 19.45 5.53
N GLY A 170 0.98 19.54 4.20
CA GLY A 170 2.04 18.95 3.38
C GLY A 170 1.74 17.55 2.84
N TYR A 171 0.59 16.95 3.19
CA TYR A 171 0.15 15.64 2.71
C TYR A 171 -1.01 15.71 1.71
N GLU A 172 -1.44 16.90 1.31
CA GLU A 172 -2.59 17.12 0.42
C GLU A 172 -2.42 16.44 -0.94
N SER A 173 -1.19 16.41 -1.48
CA SER A 173 -0.89 15.76 -2.76
C SER A 173 -1.12 14.24 -2.76
N ASN A 174 -1.18 13.59 -1.59
CA ASN A 174 -1.55 12.17 -1.50
C ASN A 174 -3.02 11.90 -1.83
N PHE A 175 -3.82 12.95 -2.05
CA PHE A 175 -5.20 12.87 -2.49
C PHE A 175 -5.39 13.34 -3.93
N ASP A 176 -4.30 13.64 -4.66
CA ASP A 176 -4.37 14.03 -6.06
C ASP A 176 -4.90 12.88 -6.92
N LYS A 177 -5.80 13.20 -7.86
CA LYS A 177 -6.29 12.21 -8.81
C LYS A 177 -5.21 11.87 -9.83
N VAL A 178 -5.17 10.61 -10.22
CA VAL A 178 -4.37 10.09 -11.33
C VAL A 178 -5.29 9.89 -12.53
N GLN A 179 -4.78 10.14 -13.74
CA GLN A 179 -5.48 9.75 -14.97
C GLN A 179 -5.40 8.22 -15.12
N THR A 180 -6.34 7.51 -14.50
CA THR A 180 -6.35 6.06 -14.42
C THR A 180 -7.06 5.41 -15.61
N ASN A 181 -6.56 4.24 -16.04
CA ASN A 181 -7.36 3.29 -16.80
C ASN A 181 -8.16 2.44 -15.81
N ASN A 182 -9.45 2.72 -15.68
CA ASN A 182 -10.33 2.04 -14.72
C ASN A 182 -10.68 0.60 -15.12
N LEU A 183 -10.19 0.13 -16.27
CA LEU A 183 -10.35 -1.22 -16.81
C LEU A 183 -11.82 -1.68 -16.85
N GLY A 184 -12.75 -0.74 -17.07
CA GLY A 184 -14.19 -1.03 -17.16
C GLY A 184 -14.83 -1.55 -15.87
N THR A 185 -14.25 -1.24 -14.70
CA THR A 185 -14.83 -1.59 -13.40
C THR A 185 -15.43 -0.37 -12.71
N PRO A 186 -16.54 -0.54 -11.95
CA PRO A 186 -17.07 0.53 -11.12
C PRO A 186 -16.08 0.89 -10.01
N TYR A 187 -16.32 2.03 -9.36
CA TYR A 187 -15.62 2.43 -8.15
C TYR A 187 -15.96 1.45 -7.01
N ASP A 188 -14.95 1.05 -6.25
CA ASP A 188 -15.04 0.01 -5.25
C ASP A 188 -14.59 0.48 -3.86
N PHE A 189 -15.55 0.83 -3.01
CA PHE A 189 -15.29 1.23 -1.63
C PHE A 189 -14.65 0.11 -0.77
N GLN A 190 -14.74 -1.15 -1.20
CA GLN A 190 -14.19 -2.31 -0.51
C GLN A 190 -12.88 -2.82 -1.13
N SER A 191 -12.34 -2.11 -2.13
CA SER A 191 -11.04 -2.45 -2.71
C SER A 191 -9.96 -2.45 -1.64
N VAL A 192 -9.07 -3.44 -1.67
CA VAL A 192 -7.88 -3.45 -0.80
C VAL A 192 -6.95 -2.26 -1.10
N MET A 193 -7.11 -1.62 -2.26
CA MET A 193 -6.38 -0.42 -2.68
C MET A 193 -7.05 0.89 -2.25
N HIS A 194 -8.16 0.87 -1.51
CA HIS A 194 -8.82 2.08 -1.04
C HIS A 194 -8.25 2.55 0.30
N TYR A 195 -7.93 3.84 0.42
CA TYR A 195 -7.55 4.44 1.70
C TYR A 195 -8.62 4.32 2.79
N PRO A 196 -8.23 4.21 4.06
CA PRO A 196 -9.16 4.36 5.17
C PRO A 196 -9.70 5.79 5.28
N ASN A 197 -10.87 5.95 5.92
CA ASN A 197 -11.54 7.26 6.02
C ASN A 197 -10.66 8.37 6.61
N ASN A 198 -9.74 8.02 7.52
CA ASN A 198 -8.90 8.95 8.28
C ASN A 198 -7.44 8.99 7.82
N ALA A 199 -7.14 8.49 6.61
CA ALA A 199 -5.79 8.55 6.05
C ALA A 199 -5.23 9.98 6.12
N PHE A 200 -4.02 10.15 6.66
CA PHE A 200 -3.35 11.46 6.83
C PHE A 200 -4.17 12.51 7.59
N SER A 201 -5.09 12.11 8.48
CA SER A 201 -5.88 13.06 9.26
C SER A 201 -5.03 13.80 10.29
N GLN A 202 -5.26 15.12 10.45
CA GLN A 202 -4.61 15.93 11.48
C GLN A 202 -5.41 16.04 12.79
N ASN A 203 -6.71 15.76 12.72
CA ASN A 203 -7.67 16.03 13.79
C ASN A 203 -8.54 14.81 14.14
N GLY A 204 -8.19 13.64 13.59
CA GLY A 204 -8.95 12.39 13.75
C GLY A 204 -10.26 12.35 12.96
N GLN A 205 -10.63 13.43 12.26
CA GLN A 205 -11.82 13.48 11.42
C GLN A 205 -11.54 12.84 10.05
N PRO A 206 -12.59 12.34 9.35
CA PRO A 206 -12.43 11.73 8.03
C PRO A 206 -11.84 12.70 6.99
N THR A 207 -10.79 12.28 6.31
CA THR A 207 -10.21 12.94 5.12
C THR A 207 -10.90 12.47 3.84
N ILE A 208 -11.52 11.28 3.84
CA ILE A 208 -12.34 10.77 2.74
C ILE A 208 -13.68 10.25 3.29
N THR A 209 -14.79 10.66 2.66
CA THR A 209 -16.13 10.15 2.94
C THR A 209 -16.85 9.75 1.67
N ALA A 210 -17.64 8.69 1.69
CA ALA A 210 -18.47 8.31 0.55
C ALA A 210 -19.64 9.28 0.40
N LYS A 211 -19.99 9.64 -0.84
CA LYS A 211 -21.11 10.54 -1.15
C LYS A 211 -22.47 9.89 -0.91
N SER A 212 -22.57 8.58 -1.14
CA SER A 212 -23.81 7.82 -0.95
C SER A 212 -24.14 7.59 0.52
N ASP A 213 -23.12 7.44 1.37
CA ASP A 213 -23.24 7.26 2.81
C ASP A 213 -21.97 7.77 3.51
N PRO A 214 -22.01 8.94 4.16
CA PRO A 214 -20.86 9.50 4.87
C PRO A 214 -20.32 8.63 6.02
N ASN A 215 -21.11 7.67 6.53
CA ASN A 215 -20.71 6.76 7.61
C ASN A 215 -20.12 5.45 7.10
N LEU A 216 -20.05 5.24 5.77
CA LEU A 216 -19.46 4.05 5.19
C LEU A 216 -17.98 3.94 5.60
N VAL A 217 -17.63 2.81 6.19
CA VAL A 217 -16.24 2.48 6.55
C VAL A 217 -15.46 2.12 5.29
N LEU A 218 -14.40 2.87 5.03
CA LEU A 218 -13.48 2.72 3.91
C LEU A 218 -12.15 2.15 4.41
N GLY A 219 -11.41 1.46 3.54
CA GLY A 219 -10.06 0.93 3.84
C GLY A 219 -10.03 -0.20 4.89
N GLY A 220 -11.16 -0.86 5.13
CA GLY A 220 -11.29 -2.01 6.05
C GLY A 220 -11.20 -3.38 5.38
N ALA A 221 -10.68 -3.46 4.16
CA ALA A 221 -10.66 -4.69 3.37
C ALA A 221 -9.72 -5.74 4.01
N ALA A 222 -10.25 -6.94 4.25
CA ALA A 222 -9.47 -8.08 4.75
C ALA A 222 -8.71 -8.82 3.64
N GLN A 223 -9.10 -8.62 2.38
CA GLN A 223 -8.46 -9.19 1.19
C GLN A 223 -8.91 -8.44 -0.07
N MET A 224 -8.28 -8.75 -1.22
CA MET A 224 -8.70 -8.28 -2.54
C MET A 224 -10.20 -8.47 -2.77
N SER A 225 -10.85 -7.44 -3.31
CA SER A 225 -12.23 -7.50 -3.74
C SER A 225 -12.38 -8.25 -5.07
N SER A 226 -13.62 -8.52 -5.46
CA SER A 226 -13.91 -9.05 -6.80
C SER A 226 -13.48 -8.09 -7.91
N ASN A 227 -13.52 -6.77 -7.67
CA ASN A 227 -13.08 -5.78 -8.65
C ASN A 227 -11.55 -5.71 -8.74
N ASP A 228 -10.84 -5.84 -7.62
CA ASP A 228 -9.36 -5.94 -7.62
C ASP A 228 -8.91 -7.11 -8.49
N ILE A 229 -9.50 -8.30 -8.27
CA ILE A 229 -9.24 -9.51 -9.05
C ILE A 229 -9.58 -9.30 -10.53
N ALA A 230 -10.76 -8.75 -10.83
CA ALA A 230 -11.19 -8.50 -12.21
C ALA A 230 -10.25 -7.54 -12.95
N ARG A 231 -9.72 -6.53 -12.24
CA ARG A 231 -8.74 -5.58 -12.81
C ARG A 231 -7.41 -6.24 -13.09
N VAL A 232 -6.89 -7.09 -12.19
CA VAL A 232 -5.69 -7.90 -12.45
C VAL A 232 -5.88 -8.74 -13.71
N ASN A 233 -7.01 -9.45 -13.81
CA ASN A 233 -7.30 -10.30 -14.96
C ASN A 233 -7.40 -9.52 -16.27
N ARG A 234 -8.10 -8.38 -16.27
CA ARG A 234 -8.21 -7.52 -17.47
C ARG A 234 -6.87 -6.91 -17.85
N LEU A 235 -6.06 -6.47 -16.89
CA LEU A 235 -4.77 -5.83 -17.15
C LEU A 235 -3.76 -6.81 -17.77
N TYR A 236 -3.73 -8.04 -17.27
CA TYR A 236 -2.81 -9.11 -17.68
C TYR A 236 -3.44 -10.11 -18.67
N GLN A 237 -4.65 -9.81 -19.14
CA GLN A 237 -5.41 -10.61 -20.11
C GLN A 237 -5.49 -12.09 -19.73
N CYS A 238 -5.65 -12.35 -18.42
CA CYS A 238 -6.12 -13.64 -17.97
C CYS A 238 -7.52 -13.85 -18.58
#